data_AF-A0A6G4ABT2-F1
#
_entry.id   AF-A0A6G4ABT2-F1
#
_cell.length_a   1.000
_cell.length_b   1.000
_cell.length_c   1.000
_cell.angle_alpha   90.00
_cell.angle_beta   90.00
_cell.angle_gamma   90.00
#
_symmetry.space_group_name_H-M   'P 1'
#
loop_
_entity.id
_entity.type
_entity.pdbx_description
1 polymer ?
#
loop_
_entity_poly.entity_id
_entity_poly.type
_entity_poly.pdbx_seq_one_letter_code
_entity_poly.pdbx_strand_id
1 'polypeptide(L)'
;MMETIDGRQFANRHDLMEHTGYTRGPLSRMWRDREENGHPTPRMINGVMHWDLRVWGAWFAEHNRQRRGDAARRRAGGRLAK
;
A
#
# COMPACT_ATOMS: atom_id res chain seq x y z
N MET A 1 12.38 -0.80 11.59
CA MET A 1 12.80 0.45 12.20
C MET A 1 12.69 1.49 11.12
N MET A 2 11.92 2.54 11.39
CA MET A 2 11.77 3.64 10.45
C MET A 2 13.09 4.41 10.38
N GLU A 3 13.53 4.66 9.16
CA GLU A 3 14.77 5.37 8.87
C GLU A 3 14.44 6.74 8.29
N THR A 4 15.18 7.78 8.70
CA THR A 4 15.05 9.10 8.08
C THR A 4 16.26 9.36 7.20
N ILE A 5 16.04 9.49 5.89
CA ILE A 5 17.09 9.75 4.89
C ILE A 5 16.68 11.01 4.11
N ASP A 6 17.57 12.01 4.07
CA ASP A 6 17.35 13.28 3.36
C ASP A 6 16.02 13.98 3.74
N GLY A 7 15.63 13.90 5.03
CA GLY A 7 14.38 14.46 5.55
C GLY A 7 13.12 13.68 5.16
N ARG A 8 13.26 12.51 4.54
CA ARG A 8 12.15 11.60 4.21
C ARG A 8 12.17 10.39 5.12
N GLN A 9 10.99 9.96 5.55
CA GLN A 9 10.83 8.76 6.36
C GLN A 9 10.65 7.54 5.47
N PHE A 10 11.42 6.50 5.76
CA PHE A 10 11.42 5.22 5.08
C PHE A 10 11.03 4.14 6.08
N ALA A 11 9.97 3.40 5.78
CA ALA A 11 9.44 2.35 6.65
C ALA A 11 9.66 0.99 6.00
N ASN A 12 10.15 0.02 6.77
CA ASN A 12 10.16 -1.36 6.31
C ASN A 12 8.75 -1.96 6.41
N ARG A 13 8.59 -3.22 5.98
CA ARG A 13 7.26 -3.86 5.97
C ARG A 13 6.64 -3.96 7.36
N HIS A 14 7.43 -4.19 8.39
CA HIS A 14 6.95 -4.25 9.77
C HIS A 14 6.46 -2.87 10.23
N ASP A 15 7.25 -1.84 9.98
CA ASP A 15 6.89 -0.46 10.32
C ASP A 15 5.64 0.01 9.56
N LEU A 16 5.46 -0.42 8.31
CA LEU A 16 4.24 -0.18 7.53
C LEU A 16 3.01 -0.85 8.17
N MET A 17 3.17 -2.06 8.72
CA MET A 17 2.09 -2.75 9.44
C MET A 17 1.68 -1.97 10.69
N GLU A 18 2.64 -1.53 11.49
CA GLU A 18 2.40 -0.72 12.68
C GLU A 18 1.78 0.64 12.34
N HIS A 19 2.28 1.30 11.29
CA HIS A 19 1.82 2.62 10.87
C HIS A 19 0.38 2.60 10.32
N THR A 20 -0.01 1.54 9.64
CA THR A 20 -1.33 1.46 8.96
C THR A 20 -2.35 0.57 9.66
N GLY A 21 -1.91 -0.25 10.61
CA GLY A 21 -2.74 -1.31 11.22
C GLY A 21 -3.02 -2.49 10.29
N TYR A 22 -2.44 -2.52 9.08
CA TYR A 22 -2.62 -3.65 8.16
C TYR A 22 -1.74 -4.83 8.56
N THR A 23 -2.26 -6.03 8.35
CA THR A 23 -1.49 -7.26 8.55
C THR A 23 -0.58 -7.55 7.35
N ARG A 24 0.36 -8.47 7.55
CA ARG A 24 1.31 -8.89 6.51
C ARG A 24 0.64 -9.41 5.24
N GLY A 25 -0.53 -10.05 5.34
CA GLY A 25 -1.23 -10.66 4.22
C GLY A 25 -1.62 -9.64 3.14
N PRO A 26 -2.44 -8.62 3.47
CA PRO A 26 -2.78 -7.53 2.57
C PRO A 26 -1.56 -6.82 1.97
N LEU A 27 -0.53 -6.50 2.77
CA LEU A 27 0.68 -5.83 2.27
C LEU A 27 1.46 -6.73 1.30
N SER A 28 1.54 -8.03 1.58
CA SER A 28 2.19 -9.00 0.68
C SER A 28 1.44 -9.14 -0.64
N ARG A 29 0.09 -9.09 -0.60
CA ARG A 29 -0.73 -9.09 -1.80
C ARG A 29 -0.50 -7.83 -2.64
N MET A 30 -0.50 -6.66 -2.02
CA MET A 30 -0.22 -5.38 -2.70
C MET A 30 1.16 -5.40 -3.37
N TRP A 31 2.16 -5.94 -2.69
CA TRP A 31 3.50 -6.11 -3.24
C TRP A 31 3.58 -7.11 -4.40
N ARG A 32 2.83 -8.22 -4.32
CA ARG A 32 2.79 -9.20 -5.40
C ARG A 32 2.19 -8.60 -6.66
N ASP A 33 1.11 -7.84 -6.50
CA ASP A 33 0.37 -7.22 -7.60
C ASP A 33 1.02 -5.86 -8.02
N ARG A 34 2.28 -5.59 -7.62
CA ARG A 34 2.97 -4.29 -7.78
C ARG A 34 3.07 -3.79 -9.22
N GLU A 35 3.22 -4.70 -10.17
CA GLU A 35 3.40 -4.39 -11.59
C GLU A 35 2.10 -3.85 -12.20
N GLU A 36 0.95 -4.27 -11.66
CA GLU A 36 -0.37 -3.86 -12.13
C GLU A 36 -0.93 -2.67 -11.35
N ASN A 37 -0.60 -2.55 -10.06
CA ASN A 37 -1.19 -1.56 -9.17
C ASN A 37 -0.32 -0.30 -8.97
N GLY A 38 0.86 -0.24 -9.60
CA GLY A 38 1.78 0.89 -9.49
C GLY A 38 2.38 1.05 -8.09
N HIS A 39 2.56 -0.05 -7.35
CA HIS A 39 3.13 -0.02 -6.00
C HIS A 39 4.48 0.69 -6.01
N PRO A 40 4.76 1.59 -5.04
CA PRO A 40 6.02 2.28 -4.95
C PRO A 40 7.21 1.32 -4.87
N THR A 41 8.29 1.67 -5.55
CA THR A 41 9.55 0.92 -5.53
C THR A 41 10.21 1.07 -4.14
N PRO A 42 10.66 -0.02 -3.51
CA PRO A 42 11.41 0.06 -2.26
C PRO A 42 12.83 0.56 -2.52
N ARG A 43 13.42 1.19 -1.51
CA ARG A 43 14.84 1.44 -1.39
C ARG A 43 15.46 0.39 -0.48
N MET A 44 16.64 -0.11 -0.85
CA MET A 44 17.42 -0.98 0.01
C MET A 44 18.22 -0.13 1.00
N ILE A 45 17.97 -0.33 2.29
CA ILE A 45 18.69 0.32 3.39
C ILE A 45 19.14 -0.80 4.32
N ASN A 46 20.46 -0.94 4.52
CA ASN A 46 21.06 -1.98 5.37
C ASN A 46 20.58 -3.42 5.01
N GLY A 47 20.43 -3.72 3.72
CA GLY A 47 19.96 -5.03 3.27
C GLY A 47 18.46 -5.29 3.46
N VAL A 48 17.69 -4.30 3.91
CA VAL A 48 16.25 -4.39 4.13
C VAL A 48 15.50 -3.42 3.20
N MET A 49 14.39 -3.91 2.63
CA MET A 49 13.50 -3.09 1.81
C MET A 49 12.72 -2.10 2.68
N HIS A 50 12.86 -0.82 2.35
CA HIS A 50 12.08 0.25 2.96
C HIS A 50 11.37 1.06 1.89
N TRP A 51 10.17 1.52 2.19
CA TRP A 51 9.36 2.37 1.31
C TRP A 51 9.33 3.79 1.88
N ASP A 52 9.45 4.77 0.99
CA ASP A 52 9.22 6.18 1.33
C ASP A 52 7.77 6.34 1.80
N LEU A 53 7.57 6.72 3.07
CA LEU A 53 6.25 6.83 3.68
C LEU A 53 5.37 7.87 2.99
N ARG A 54 5.95 8.94 2.44
CA ARG A 54 5.17 9.98 1.77
C ARG A 54 4.62 9.47 0.45
N VAL A 55 5.47 8.80 -0.34
CA VAL A 55 5.07 8.20 -1.61
C VAL A 55 4.11 7.03 -1.38
N TRP A 56 4.43 6.17 -0.42
CA TRP A 56 3.62 5.03 -0.07
C TRP A 56 2.26 5.43 0.49
N GLY A 57 2.20 6.43 1.37
CA GLY A 57 0.94 6.93 1.94
C GLY A 57 0.02 7.53 0.88
N ALA A 58 0.57 8.31 -0.06
CA ALA A 58 -0.21 8.87 -1.17
C ALA A 58 -0.79 7.77 -2.08
N TRP A 59 0.05 6.80 -2.47
CA TRP A 59 -0.38 5.65 -3.26
C TRP A 59 -1.43 4.81 -2.50
N PHE A 60 -1.21 4.57 -1.21
CA PHE A 60 -2.09 3.74 -0.40
C PHE A 60 -3.49 4.35 -0.23
N ALA A 61 -3.57 5.66 -0.01
CA ALA A 61 -4.84 6.38 0.08
C ALA A 61 -5.63 6.27 -1.24
N GLU A 62 -4.95 6.43 -2.38
CA GLU A 62 -5.56 6.30 -3.69
C GLU A 62 -5.97 4.85 -4.01
N HIS A 63 -5.10 3.88 -3.72
CA HIS A 63 -5.40 2.46 -3.88
C HIS A 63 -6.63 2.04 -3.06
N ASN A 64 -6.74 2.51 -1.81
CA ASN A 64 -7.89 2.22 -0.96
C ASN A 64 -9.17 2.90 -1.48
N ARG A 65 -9.07 4.13 -2.01
CA ARG A 65 -10.19 4.84 -2.65
C ARG A 65 -10.71 4.07 -3.86
N GLN A 66 -9.83 3.60 -4.74
CA GLN A 66 -10.20 2.80 -5.92
C GLN A 66 -10.87 1.49 -5.51
N ARG A 67 -10.31 0.75 -4.54
CA ARG A 67 -10.91 -0.49 -4.03
C ARG A 67 -12.32 -0.29 -3.46
N ARG A 68 -12.55 0.81 -2.73
CA ARG A 68 -13.88 1.14 -2.20
C ARG A 68 -14.85 1.49 -3.33
N GLY A 69 -14.38 2.23 -4.34
CA GLY A 69 -15.15 2.53 -5.55
C GLY A 69 -15.55 1.27 -6.31
N ASP A 70 -14.64 0.33 -6.49
CA ASP A 70 -14.92 -0.94 -7.17
C ASP A 70 -15.86 -1.84 -6.39
N ALA A 71 -15.73 -1.88 -5.06
CA ALA A 71 -16.68 -2.59 -4.20
C ALA A 71 -18.10 -1.98 -4.31
N ALA A 72 -18.22 -0.65 -4.33
CA ALA A 72 -19.49 0.04 -4.53
C ALA A 72 -20.09 -0.25 -5.91
N ARG A 73 -19.28 -0.22 -6.98
CA ARG A 73 -19.70 -0.57 -8.35
C ARG A 73 -20.21 -2.00 -8.45
N ARG A 74 -19.50 -2.98 -7.86
CA ARG A 74 -19.92 -4.39 -7.83
C ARG A 74 -21.24 -4.59 -7.09
N ARG A 75 -21.45 -3.88 -5.97
CA ARG A 75 -22.71 -3.90 -5.21
C ARG A 75 -23.88 -3.30 -6.01
N ALA A 76 -23.64 -2.23 -6.76
CA ALA A 76 -24.65 -1.60 -7.61
C ALA A 76 -25.02 -2.46 -8.84
N GLY A 77 -24.01 -3.05 -9.50
CA GLY A 77 -24.22 -3.94 -10.66
C GLY A 77 -24.97 -5.23 -10.31
N GLY A 78 -24.78 -5.77 -9.10
CA GLY A 78 -25.53 -6.92 -8.60
C GLY A 78 -27.01 -6.63 -8.27
N ARG A 79 -27.43 -5.36 -8.24
CA ARG A 79 -28.82 -4.97 -7.93
C ARG A 79 -29.72 -4.82 -9.16
N LEU A 80 -29.13 -4.72 -10.36
CA LEU A 80 -29.85 -4.60 -11.65
C LEU A 80 -30.18 -5.95 -12.30
N ALA A 81 -29.69 -7.06 -11.74
CA ALA A 81 -30.03 -8.42 -12.15
C ALA A 81 -31.05 -9.02 -11.16
N LYS A 82 -32.27 -8.46 -11.12
CA LYS A 82 -33.44 -9.08 -10.49
C LYS A 82 -34.70 -8.70 -11.26
#